data_AF-A0A0P4V2M8-F1
#
_entry.id   AF-A0A0P4V2M8-F1
#
_cell.length_a   1.000
_cell.length_b   1.000
_cell.length_c   1.000
_cell.angle_alpha   90.00
_cell.angle_beta   90.00
_cell.angle_gamma   90.00
#
_symmetry.space_group_name_H-M   'P 1'
#
loop_
_entity.id
_entity.type
_entity.pdbx_description
1 polymer ?
#
loop_
_entity_poly.entity_id
_entity_poly.type
_entity_poly.pdbx_seq_one_letter_code
_entity_poly.pdbx_strand_id
1 'polypeptide(L)'
;MLKTIEGIYQNGRIEITDLPQDVSDRTQVLITFLDPDKVDPVKLRQLIDQLETIAGIQQGFEEVNAGQTRPIEDFVQEMQQKYDISG
;
A
#
# COMPACT_ATOMS: atom_id res chain seq x y z
N MET A 1 6.65 6.15 2.34
CA MET A 1 5.42 6.94 2.19
C MET A 1 4.95 6.90 0.75
N LEU A 2 3.76 6.34 0.52
CA LEU A 2 3.04 6.42 -0.74
C LEU A 2 2.44 7.83 -0.90
N LYS A 3 2.73 8.49 -2.01
CA LYS A 3 2.13 9.78 -2.37
C LYS A 3 1.26 9.59 -3.60
N THR A 4 0.02 10.05 -3.54
CA THR A 4 -0.92 10.04 -4.67
C THR A 4 -0.98 11.44 -5.26
N ILE A 5 -0.77 11.55 -6.57
CA ILE A 5 -0.80 12.82 -7.31
C ILE A 5 -1.74 12.63 -8.49
N GLU A 6 -2.54 13.65 -8.77
CA GLU A 6 -3.40 13.65 -9.94
C GLU A 6 -2.58 13.91 -11.22
N GLY A 7 -2.93 13.19 -12.27
CA GLY A 7 -2.32 13.37 -13.58
C GLY A 7 -3.32 13.10 -14.68
N ILE A 8 -3.14 13.78 -15.80
CA ILE A 8 -3.97 13.66 -16.99
C ILE A 8 -3.21 12.85 -18.04
N TYR A 9 -3.82 11.79 -18.56
CA TYR A 9 -3.27 11.05 -19.69
C TYR A 9 -3.70 11.69 -21.01
N GLN A 10 -2.76 12.28 -21.74
CA GLN A 10 -3.01 12.91 -23.03
C GLN A 10 -1.82 12.69 -23.97
N ASN A 11 -2.11 12.40 -25.25
CA ASN A 11 -1.09 12.24 -26.29
C ASN A 11 0.01 11.21 -25.95
N GLY A 12 -0.33 10.12 -25.25
CA GLY A 12 0.62 9.08 -24.87
C GLY A 12 1.54 9.48 -23.71
N ARG A 13 1.24 10.58 -23.01
CA ARG A 13 2.01 11.09 -21.86
C ARG A 13 1.08 11.27 -20.66
N ILE A 14 1.66 11.16 -19.47
CA ILE A 14 1.00 11.53 -18.22
C ILE A 14 1.53 12.89 -17.84
N GLU A 15 0.64 13.88 -17.82
CA GLU A 15 0.92 15.23 -17.36
C GLU A 15 0.46 15.32 -15.91
N ILE A 16 1.41 15.41 -14.98
CA ILE A 16 1.11 15.62 -13.56
C ILE A 16 0.67 17.07 -13.34
N THR A 17 -0.38 17.27 -12.53
CA THR A 17 -0.89 18.62 -12.23
C THR A 17 0.00 19.33 -11.22
N ASP A 18 0.68 18.57 -10.36
CA ASP A 18 1.59 19.06 -9.34
C ASP A 18 2.91 18.28 -9.33
N LEU A 19 4.02 19.00 -9.12
CA LEU A 19 5.33 18.38 -8.96
C LEU A 19 5.44 17.72 -7.57
N PRO A 20 5.76 16.42 -7.48
CA PRO A 20 6.00 15.77 -6.20
C PRO A 20 7.16 16.46 -5.46
N GLN A 21 6.90 16.98 -4.27
CA GLN A 21 7.97 17.39 -3.34
C GLN A 21 8.49 16.18 -2.56
N ASP A 22 9.76 16.20 -2.20
CA ASP A 22 10.45 15.14 -1.42
C ASP A 22 10.38 13.74 -2.06
N VAL A 23 10.46 13.67 -3.39
CA VAL A 23 10.54 12.40 -4.13
C VAL A 23 11.88 12.34 -4.84
N SER A 24 12.62 11.23 -4.64
CA SER A 24 13.93 11.01 -5.24
C SER A 24 13.82 10.82 -6.76
N ASP A 25 14.82 11.30 -7.52
CA ASP A 25 14.92 11.28 -9.00
C ASP A 25 14.84 9.88 -9.64
N ARG A 26 14.79 8.81 -8.84
CA ARG A 26 14.69 7.41 -9.31
C ARG A 26 13.59 6.61 -8.61
N THR A 27 12.56 7.31 -8.13
CA THR A 27 11.41 6.67 -7.50
C THR A 27 10.62 5.86 -8.52
N GLN A 28 10.30 4.61 -8.17
CA GLN A 28 9.42 3.77 -8.98
C GLN A 28 7.97 4.27 -8.83
N VAL A 29 7.23 4.32 -9.95
CA VAL A 29 5.84 4.77 -9.99
C VAL A 29 4.92 3.62 -10.39
N LEU A 30 3.71 3.59 -9.82
CA LEU A 30 2.62 2.72 -10.25
C LEU A 30 1.62 3.54 -11.06
N ILE A 31 1.29 3.09 -12.26
CA ILE A 31 0.33 3.75 -13.17
C ILE A 31 -0.71 2.73 -13.59
N THR A 32 -1.98 3.05 -13.36
CA THR A 32 -3.12 2.23 -13.78
C THR A 32 -4.08 3.07 -14.61
N PHE A 33 -4.35 2.63 -15.84
CA PHE A 33 -5.34 3.27 -16.71
C PHE A 33 -6.71 2.63 -16.50
N LEU A 34 -7.68 3.42 -16.10
CA LEU A 34 -9.07 3.01 -15.97
C LEU A 34 -9.84 3.51 -17.19
N ASP A 35 -10.50 2.60 -17.90
CA ASP A 35 -11.44 2.97 -18.97
C ASP A 35 -12.72 3.50 -18.32
N PRO A 36 -13.07 4.79 -18.46
CA PRO A 36 -14.22 5.38 -17.77
C PRO A 36 -15.56 4.76 -18.22
N ASP A 37 -15.63 4.23 -19.44
CA ASP A 37 -16.83 3.61 -20.00
C ASP A 37 -16.92 2.11 -19.69
N LYS A 38 -15.84 1.54 -19.11
CA LYS A 38 -15.73 0.11 -18.78
C LYS A 38 -15.04 -0.12 -17.45
N VAL A 39 -15.29 0.74 -16.47
CA VAL A 39 -14.72 0.56 -15.12
C VAL A 39 -15.24 -0.76 -14.58
N ASP A 40 -14.40 -1.79 -14.70
CA ASP A 40 -14.65 -3.11 -14.18
C ASP A 40 -14.47 -3.03 -12.65
N PRO A 41 -15.56 -3.17 -11.85
CA PRO A 41 -15.49 -3.04 -10.41
C PRO A 41 -14.51 -4.04 -9.77
N VAL A 42 -14.28 -5.18 -10.42
CA VAL A 42 -13.33 -6.19 -9.94
C VAL A 42 -11.90 -5.66 -10.07
N LYS A 43 -11.54 -5.06 -11.21
CA LYS A 43 -10.21 -4.49 -11.43
C LYS A 43 -9.93 -3.31 -10.51
N LEU A 44 -10.94 -2.46 -10.29
CA LEU A 44 -10.81 -1.35 -9.36
C LEU A 44 -10.56 -1.85 -7.93
N ARG A 45 -11.30 -2.89 -7.51
CA ARG A 45 -11.09 -3.51 -6.20
C ARG A 45 -9.72 -4.15 -6.07
N GLN A 46 -9.25 -4.85 -7.10
CA GLN A 46 -7.88 -5.39 -7.14
C GLN A 46 -6.81 -4.30 -6.99
N LEU A 47 -7.01 -3.13 -7.61
CA LEU A 47 -6.11 -1.99 -7.43
C LEU A 47 -6.12 -1.49 -5.98
N ILE A 48 -7.30 -1.38 -5.36
CA ILE A 48 -7.42 -0.99 -3.95
C ILE A 48 -6.69 -2.00 -3.05
N ASP A 49 -6.91 -3.30 -3.23
CA ASP A 49 -6.27 -4.35 -2.44
C ASP A 49 -4.73 -4.30 -2.55
N GLN A 50 -4.20 -3.99 -3.75
CA GLN A 50 -2.76 -3.80 -3.97
C GLN A 50 -2.23 -2.57 -3.22
N LEU A 51 -2.95 -1.44 -3.25
CA LEU A 51 -2.56 -0.22 -2.55
C LEU A 51 -2.59 -0.41 -1.03
N GLU A 52 -3.61 -1.10 -0.50
CA GLU A 52 -3.70 -1.46 0.93
C GLU A 52 -2.53 -2.36 1.35
N THR A 53 -2.18 -3.35 0.53
CA THR A 53 -1.04 -4.23 0.78
C THR A 53 0.27 -3.43 0.90
N ILE A 54 0.50 -2.50 -0.04
CA ILE A 54 1.69 -1.64 -0.01
C ILE A 54 1.69 -0.75 1.23
N ALA A 55 0.54 -0.17 1.60
CA ALA A 55 0.42 0.67 2.79
C ALA A 55 0.71 -0.13 4.07
N GLY A 56 0.15 -1.33 4.22
CA GLY A 56 0.38 -2.20 5.36
C GLY A 56 1.85 -2.62 5.52
N ILE A 57 2.53 -2.92 4.41
CA ILE A 57 3.97 -3.22 4.44
C ILE A 57 4.78 -2.01 4.92
N GLN A 58 4.47 -0.80 4.41
CA GLN A 58 5.16 0.42 4.84
C GLN A 58 4.96 0.68 6.34
N GLN A 59 3.73 0.55 6.83
CA GLN A 59 3.42 0.67 8.25
C GLN A 59 4.21 -0.34 9.09
N GLY A 60 4.27 -1.62 8.67
CA GLY A 60 5.04 -2.64 9.38
C GLY A 60 6.52 -2.29 9.50
N PHE A 61 7.12 -1.69 8.45
CA PHE A 61 8.51 -1.18 8.54
C PHE A 61 8.65 -0.02 9.53
N GLU A 62 7.69 0.90 9.56
CA GLU A 62 7.66 2.02 10.51
C GLU A 62 7.56 1.51 11.96
N GLU A 63 6.68 0.55 12.22
CA GLU A 63 6.53 -0.09 13.54
C GLU A 63 7.82 -0.78 13.98
N VAL A 64 8.47 -1.54 13.09
CA VAL A 64 9.76 -2.18 13.36
C VAL A 64 10.84 -1.14 13.69
N ASN A 65 10.96 -0.09 12.88
CA ASN A 65 11.96 0.96 13.09
C ASN A 65 11.69 1.78 14.38
N ALA A 66 10.43 1.91 14.78
CA ALA A 66 10.04 2.55 16.03
C ALA A 66 10.17 1.63 17.27
N GLY A 67 10.57 0.37 17.08
CA GLY A 67 10.63 -0.63 18.14
C GLY A 67 9.25 -1.08 18.65
N GLN A 68 8.18 -0.79 17.92
CA GLN A 68 6.81 -1.22 18.20
C GLN A 68 6.57 -2.67 17.79
N THR A 69 7.52 -3.54 18.13
CA THR A 69 7.46 -4.97 17.88
C THR A 69 7.16 -5.71 19.17
N ARG A 70 6.59 -6.91 19.07
CA ARG A 70 6.47 -7.82 20.20
C ARG A 70 7.30 -9.08 19.98
N PRO A 71 7.81 -9.71 21.05
CA PRO A 71 8.34 -11.07 20.99
C PRO A 71 7.34 -12.05 20.37
N ILE A 72 7.85 -13.03 19.62
CA ILE A 72 7.01 -14.07 19.02
C ILE A 72 6.36 -14.96 20.10
N GLU A 73 7.04 -15.15 21.23
CA GLU A 73 6.56 -15.96 22.36
C GLU A 73 5.28 -15.35 22.97
N ASP A 74 5.25 -14.03 23.16
CA ASP A 74 4.08 -13.30 23.67
C ASP A 74 2.87 -13.46 22.73
N PHE A 75 3.11 -13.44 21.42
CA PHE A 75 2.06 -13.69 20.42
C PHE A 75 1.51 -15.12 20.50
N VAL A 76 2.40 -16.12 20.56
CA VAL A 76 1.98 -17.53 20.64
C VAL A 76 1.15 -17.75 21.90
N GLN A 77 1.58 -17.21 23.03
CA GLN A 77 0.84 -17.33 24.29
C GLN A 77 -0.55 -16.67 24.22
N GLU A 78 -0.65 -15.48 23.63
CA GLU A 78 -1.95 -14.80 23.40
C GLU A 78 -2.88 -15.68 22.55
N MET A 79 -2.39 -16.24 21.45
CA MET A 79 -3.21 -17.05 20.55
C MET A 79 -3.64 -18.37 21.20
N GLN A 80 -2.77 -19.01 21.98
CA GLN A 80 -3.12 -20.20 22.76
C GLN A 80 -4.23 -19.89 23.78
N GLN A 81 -4.12 -18.77 24.50
CA GLN A 81 -5.15 -18.35 25.47
C GLN A 81 -6.48 -18.00 24.79
N LYS A 82 -6.43 -17.29 23.67
CA LYS A 82 -7.63 -16.76 22.99
C LYS A 82 -8.42 -17.84 22.25
N TYR A 83 -7.73 -18.86 21.73
CA TYR A 83 -8.33 -19.88 20.88
C TYR A 83 -8.25 -21.30 21.48
N ASP A 84 -7.80 -21.43 22.73
CA ASP A 84 -7.62 -22.70 23.44
C ASP A 84 -6.79 -23.72 22.63
N ILE A 85 -5.81 -23.22 21.87
CA ILE A 85 -4.93 -24.05 21.04
C ILE A 85 -3.95 -24.71 22.01
N SER A 86 -4.16 -26.00 22.28
CA SER A 86 -3.21 -26.82 23.02
C SER A 86 -1.91 -26.92 22.22
N GLY A 87 -0.81 -26.44 22.80
CA GLY A 87 0.54 -26.51 22.21
C GLY A 87 1.11 -27.92 22.15
#